data_AF-A0A535KXL7-F1
#
_entry.id   AF-A0A535KXL7-F1
#
_cell.length_a   1.000
_cell.length_b   1.000
_cell.length_c   1.000
_cell.angle_alpha   90.00
_cell.angle_beta   90.00
_cell.angle_gamma   90.00
#
_symmetry.space_group_name_H-M   'P 1'
#
loop_
_entity.id
_entity.type
_entity.pdbx_description
1 polymer ?
#
loop_
_entity_poly.entity_id
_entity_poly.type
_entity_poly.pdbx_seq_one_letter_code
_entity_poly.pdbx_strand_id
1 'polypeptide(L)'
;MFGGAMEHTTATTHSFMLLLDERAALDFDYVPVVAHELAHQWFGDLVTCRDWPNGWLNEGFATYFEELWNEHDLGGDYFKQSMLDLKHGYLSEDHHYRRPIVYHVYHRDGFELFDGHMYNKGAWVLHMLRHQLGETGFKRAVKTYLERYREREVITANLERTFEEVTGHSLAQFFQQWVYQGGYPAFEVNYSWDSEHSMARLKIKQTQQVDELTPCFVTPVDLAFTVPTSDEVSRNEHSGATRTISVRVMTGEDGQVEQSFYVPLEREPVMIRFDPDGWLLKTLK
;
A
#
# COMPACT_ATOMS: atom_id res chain seq x y z
N MET A 1 -11.59 -2.75 26.52
CA MET A 1 -10.25 -3.15 27.01
C MET A 1 -9.38 -3.16 25.77
N PHE A 2 -8.52 -2.16 25.61
CA PHE A 2 -7.68 -2.00 24.42
C PHE A 2 -6.80 -3.26 24.28
N GLY A 3 -6.89 -3.94 23.14
CA GLY A 3 -6.22 -5.23 22.92
C GLY A 3 -4.71 -5.14 22.81
N GLY A 4 -4.15 -3.94 22.63
CA GLY A 4 -2.70 -3.70 22.51
C GLY A 4 -2.26 -2.58 23.44
N ALA A 5 -2.36 -1.34 22.99
CA ALA A 5 -2.02 -0.15 23.76
C ALA A 5 -2.98 1.01 23.41
N MET A 6 -2.74 2.19 23.99
CA MET A 6 -3.54 3.40 23.75
C MET A 6 -2.65 4.64 23.92
N GLU A 7 -2.75 5.53 22.95
CA GLU A 7 -1.81 6.62 22.67
C GLU A 7 -1.99 7.88 23.53
N HIS A 8 -2.70 7.81 24.66
CA HIS A 8 -3.06 9.00 25.45
C HIS A 8 -1.92 10.02 25.54
N THR A 9 -2.20 11.26 25.14
CA THR A 9 -1.20 12.32 25.07
C THR A 9 -0.38 12.40 26.36
N THR A 10 0.95 12.40 26.23
CA THR A 10 1.93 12.40 27.34
C THR A 10 2.03 11.12 28.20
N ALA A 11 1.12 10.15 28.06
CA ALA A 11 1.06 8.96 28.91
C ALA A 11 0.47 7.74 28.18
N THR A 12 1.21 7.18 27.21
CA THR A 12 0.85 5.94 26.52
C THR A 12 0.64 4.79 27.51
N THR A 13 -0.49 4.09 27.39
CA THR A 13 -0.83 2.95 28.24
C THR A 13 -0.70 1.66 27.44
N HIS A 14 0.16 0.75 27.87
CA HIS A 14 0.35 -0.55 27.22
C HIS A 14 -0.32 -1.69 27.98
N SER A 15 -0.79 -2.71 27.25
CA SER A 15 -1.24 -3.96 27.84
C SER A 15 -0.11 -4.68 28.57
N PHE A 16 -0.47 -5.47 29.58
CA PHE A 16 0.48 -6.33 30.29
C PHE A 16 1.15 -7.36 29.35
N MET A 17 0.59 -7.62 28.17
CA MET A 17 1.16 -8.53 27.18
C MET A 17 2.54 -8.07 26.67
N LEU A 18 2.85 -6.78 26.75
CA LEU A 18 4.16 -6.24 26.37
C LEU A 18 5.24 -6.49 27.43
N LEU A 19 4.88 -6.98 28.63
CA LEU A 19 5.84 -7.36 29.66
C LEU A 19 6.38 -8.77 29.38
N LEU A 20 7.43 -8.83 28.57
CA LEU A 20 8.10 -10.07 28.22
C LEU A 20 9.25 -10.39 29.19
N ASP A 21 9.36 -11.67 29.58
CA ASP A 21 10.59 -12.21 30.15
C ASP A 21 11.56 -12.64 29.03
N GLU A 22 12.80 -12.99 29.40
CA GLU A 22 13.84 -13.38 28.43
C GLU A 22 13.43 -14.58 27.56
N ARG A 23 12.55 -15.45 28.06
CA ARG A 23 12.11 -16.63 27.31
C ARG A 23 11.03 -16.26 26.30
N ALA A 24 10.03 -15.49 26.71
CA ALA A 24 8.94 -15.05 25.85
C ALA A 24 9.45 -14.09 24.75
N ALA A 25 10.48 -13.30 25.02
CA ALA A 25 11.14 -12.43 24.04
C ALA A 25 11.82 -13.19 22.87
N LEU A 26 11.96 -14.51 22.95
CA LEU A 26 12.42 -15.33 21.82
C LEU A 26 11.31 -15.61 20.80
N ASP A 27 10.06 -15.61 21.24
CA ASP A 27 8.90 -16.00 20.44
C ASP A 27 8.04 -14.78 20.03
N PHE A 28 8.12 -13.69 20.80
CA PHE A 28 7.30 -12.50 20.61
C PHE A 28 8.14 -11.24 20.59
N ASP A 29 7.81 -10.34 19.68
CA ASP A 29 8.33 -8.97 19.64
C ASP A 29 7.15 -7.98 19.64
N TYR A 30 7.17 -7.06 20.60
CA TYR A 30 6.17 -5.99 20.73
C TYR A 30 6.78 -4.59 20.62
N VAL A 31 8.05 -4.47 20.24
CA VAL A 31 8.64 -3.18 19.85
C VAL A 31 7.82 -2.49 18.74
N PRO A 32 7.27 -3.22 17.73
CA PRO A 32 6.41 -2.61 16.72
C PRO A 32 5.21 -1.86 17.33
N VAL A 33 4.54 -2.45 18.32
CA VAL A 33 3.43 -1.80 19.04
C VAL A 33 3.90 -0.51 19.72
N VAL A 34 5.10 -0.49 20.30
CA VAL A 34 5.66 0.74 20.88
C VAL A 34 5.90 1.81 19.81
N ALA A 35 6.36 1.42 18.61
CA ALA A 35 6.54 2.33 17.48
C ALA A 35 5.20 2.89 16.96
N HIS A 36 4.15 2.06 16.88
CA HIS A 36 2.79 2.47 16.53
C HIS A 36 2.27 3.54 17.50
N GLU A 37 2.33 3.26 18.80
CA GLU A 37 1.87 4.23 19.81
C GLU A 37 2.70 5.52 19.86
N LEU A 38 3.99 5.44 19.53
CA LEU A 38 4.84 6.61 19.43
C LEU A 38 4.50 7.47 18.19
N ALA A 39 4.14 6.83 17.07
CA ALA A 39 3.71 7.54 15.86
C ALA A 39 2.45 8.37 16.10
N HIS A 40 1.56 7.91 16.98
CA HIS A 40 0.36 8.65 17.36
C HIS A 40 0.62 10.02 18.00
N GLN A 41 1.83 10.26 18.56
CA GLN A 41 2.23 11.60 19.04
C GLN A 41 2.12 12.66 17.94
N TRP A 42 2.25 12.27 16.66
CA TRP A 42 2.00 13.14 15.51
C TRP A 42 0.62 12.90 14.88
N PHE A 43 0.21 11.64 14.74
CA PHE A 43 -1.01 11.24 14.04
C PHE A 43 -2.05 10.71 15.02
N GLY A 44 -2.88 11.60 15.56
CA GLY A 44 -3.88 11.28 16.59
C GLY A 44 -3.85 12.28 17.73
N ASP A 45 -2.65 12.64 18.20
CA ASP A 45 -2.45 13.66 19.24
C ASP A 45 -2.24 15.06 18.65
N LEU A 46 -1.12 15.27 17.92
CA LEU A 46 -0.78 16.59 17.39
C LEU A 46 -1.76 17.08 16.32
N VAL A 47 -2.20 16.16 15.46
CA VAL A 47 -3.22 16.36 14.45
C VAL A 47 -4.23 15.23 14.63
N THR A 48 -5.49 15.55 14.88
CA THR A 48 -6.50 14.56 15.25
C THR A 48 -7.71 14.56 14.33
N CYS A 49 -8.46 13.47 14.27
CA CYS A 49 -9.60 13.36 13.37
C CYS A 49 -10.81 14.14 13.90
N ARG A 50 -11.49 14.87 13.01
CA ARG A 50 -12.75 15.57 13.34
C ARG A 50 -13.89 14.60 13.67
N ASP A 51 -13.92 13.45 13.01
CA ASP A 51 -14.97 12.44 13.14
C ASP A 51 -14.40 11.03 12.89
N TRP A 52 -15.09 10.01 13.42
CA TRP A 52 -14.68 8.61 13.36
C TRP A 52 -14.40 8.06 11.95
N PRO A 53 -15.18 8.40 10.90
CA PRO A 53 -14.90 7.98 9.52
C PRO A 53 -13.50 8.35 9.02
N ASN A 54 -12.88 9.38 9.59
CA ASN A 54 -11.53 9.79 9.23
C ASN A 54 -10.44 9.15 10.10
N GLY A 55 -10.79 8.28 11.06
CA GLY A 55 -9.87 7.65 12.03
C GLY A 55 -8.68 6.92 11.41
N TRP A 56 -8.79 6.49 10.14
CA TRP A 56 -7.66 5.92 9.39
C TRP A 56 -6.47 6.88 9.25
N LEU A 57 -6.66 8.21 9.36
CA LEU A 57 -5.56 9.17 9.37
C LEU A 57 -4.71 9.06 10.64
N ASN A 58 -5.26 8.52 11.72
CA ASN A 58 -4.51 8.18 12.92
C ASN A 58 -3.93 6.77 12.75
N GLU A 59 -4.81 5.77 12.61
CA GLU A 59 -4.44 4.36 12.65
C GLU A 59 -3.60 3.92 11.46
N GLY A 60 -3.98 4.31 10.24
CA GLY A 60 -3.24 3.97 9.03
C GLY A 60 -1.83 4.57 9.02
N PHE A 61 -1.66 5.78 9.56
CA PHE A 61 -0.33 6.39 9.72
C PHE A 61 0.49 5.69 10.79
N ALA A 62 -0.09 5.42 11.96
CA ALA A 62 0.61 4.72 13.04
C ALA A 62 1.05 3.32 12.60
N THR A 63 0.16 2.55 11.96
CA THR A 63 0.47 1.23 11.38
C THR A 63 1.54 1.33 10.29
N TYR A 64 1.47 2.34 9.41
CA TYR A 64 2.51 2.47 8.39
C TYR A 64 3.88 2.84 8.97
N PHE A 65 3.92 3.70 9.99
CA PHE A 65 5.15 4.09 10.66
C PHE A 65 5.74 2.96 11.51
N GLU A 66 4.91 2.08 12.07
CA GLU A 66 5.34 0.80 12.63
C GLU A 66 6.12 -0.01 11.59
N GLU A 67 5.59 -0.14 10.36
CA GLU A 67 6.30 -0.88 9.31
C GLU A 67 7.60 -0.19 8.85
N LEU A 68 7.62 1.14 8.80
CA LEU A 68 8.86 1.87 8.52
C LEU A 68 9.91 1.69 9.63
N TRP A 69 9.48 1.52 10.87
CA TRP A 69 10.39 1.15 11.96
C TRP A 69 10.95 -0.27 11.77
N ASN A 70 10.09 -1.23 11.42
CA ASN A 70 10.52 -2.59 11.08
C ASN A 70 11.53 -2.61 9.92
N GLU A 71 11.31 -1.79 8.88
CA GLU A 71 12.27 -1.62 7.78
C GLU A 71 13.63 -1.13 8.28
N HIS A 72 13.64 -0.16 9.20
CA HIS A 72 14.86 0.41 9.76
C HIS A 72 15.61 -0.60 10.66
N ASP A 73 14.90 -1.33 11.53
CA ASP A 73 15.51 -2.20 12.54
C ASP A 73 15.85 -3.59 12.01
N LEU A 74 14.96 -4.18 11.20
CA LEU A 74 15.04 -5.57 10.73
C LEU A 74 15.33 -5.68 9.22
N GLY A 75 15.25 -4.58 8.48
CA GLY A 75 15.62 -4.50 7.07
C GLY A 75 14.46 -4.70 6.08
N GLY A 76 14.77 -4.49 4.81
CA GLY A 76 13.76 -4.42 3.73
C GLY A 76 13.01 -5.72 3.45
N ASP A 77 13.62 -6.89 3.67
CA ASP A 77 12.94 -8.18 3.46
C ASP A 77 11.86 -8.42 4.53
N TYR A 78 12.14 -8.03 5.79
CA TYR A 78 11.16 -8.08 6.85
C TYR A 78 10.01 -7.12 6.57
N PHE A 79 10.31 -5.87 6.18
CA PHE A 79 9.31 -4.89 5.77
C PHE A 79 8.38 -5.39 4.66
N LYS A 80 8.93 -6.05 3.63
CA LYS A 80 8.13 -6.64 2.54
C LYS A 80 7.20 -7.73 3.05
N GLN A 81 7.68 -8.57 3.97
CA GLN A 81 6.87 -9.62 4.58
C GLN A 81 5.76 -9.03 5.48
N SER A 82 6.06 -8.05 6.32
CA SER A 82 5.07 -7.45 7.22
C SER A 82 4.00 -6.66 6.45
N MET A 83 4.39 -5.91 5.39
CA MET A 83 3.42 -5.30 4.47
C MET A 83 2.53 -6.35 3.79
N LEU A 84 3.08 -7.51 3.41
CA LEU A 84 2.31 -8.63 2.86
C LEU A 84 1.31 -9.20 3.88
N ASP A 85 1.69 -9.28 5.15
CA ASP A 85 0.81 -9.71 6.23
C ASP A 85 -0.32 -8.70 6.49
N LEU A 86 -0.02 -7.39 6.47
CA LEU A 86 -1.05 -6.35 6.50
C LEU A 86 -2.02 -6.51 5.33
N LYS A 87 -1.50 -6.75 4.12
CA LYS A 87 -2.34 -7.02 2.94
C LYS A 87 -3.27 -8.20 3.20
N HIS A 88 -2.75 -9.35 3.64
CA HIS A 88 -3.58 -10.52 3.92
C HIS A 88 -4.65 -10.25 4.98
N GLY A 89 -4.31 -9.50 6.03
CA GLY A 89 -5.28 -9.05 7.04
C GLY A 89 -6.42 -8.24 6.41
N TYR A 90 -6.11 -7.26 5.56
CA TYR A 90 -7.15 -6.51 4.84
C TYR A 90 -7.96 -7.38 3.88
N LEU A 91 -7.33 -8.27 3.10
CA LEU A 91 -8.07 -9.14 2.18
C LEU A 91 -9.05 -10.05 2.93
N SER A 92 -8.67 -10.51 4.12
CA SER A 92 -9.56 -11.29 4.99
C SER A 92 -10.73 -10.45 5.51
N GLU A 93 -10.48 -9.21 5.95
CA GLU A 93 -11.50 -8.28 6.41
C GLU A 93 -12.50 -7.94 5.28
N ASP A 94 -12.00 -7.55 4.11
CA ASP A 94 -12.79 -7.20 2.93
C ASP A 94 -13.65 -8.38 2.44
N HIS A 95 -13.14 -9.61 2.55
CA HIS A 95 -13.92 -10.81 2.26
C HIS A 95 -15.05 -11.04 3.28
N HIS A 96 -14.85 -10.66 4.55
CA HIS A 96 -15.88 -10.78 5.58
C HIS A 96 -17.00 -9.75 5.38
N TYR A 97 -16.64 -8.48 5.22
CA TYR A 97 -17.52 -7.41 4.77
C TYR A 97 -16.70 -6.31 4.11
N ARG A 98 -17.15 -5.91 2.92
CA ARG A 98 -16.49 -4.84 2.17
C ARG A 98 -17.09 -3.48 2.52
N ARG A 99 -16.22 -2.50 2.80
CA ARG A 99 -16.59 -1.08 2.90
C ARG A 99 -15.46 -0.15 2.42
N PRO A 100 -15.75 1.14 2.14
CA PRO A 100 -14.72 2.17 2.05
C PRO A 100 -13.96 2.33 3.37
N ILE A 101 -12.79 2.96 3.33
CA ILE A 101 -12.05 3.34 4.56
C ILE A 101 -12.83 4.43 5.29
N VAL A 102 -13.16 5.52 4.57
CA VAL A 102 -14.00 6.60 5.07
C VAL A 102 -15.45 6.15 4.98
N TYR A 103 -15.99 5.71 6.11
CA TYR A 103 -17.31 5.08 6.20
C TYR A 103 -18.16 5.72 7.29
N HIS A 104 -19.32 6.25 6.91
CA HIS A 104 -20.19 7.05 7.79
C HIS A 104 -21.30 6.22 8.48
N VAL A 105 -21.23 4.89 8.44
CA VAL A 105 -22.26 4.01 9.00
C VAL A 105 -21.67 3.22 10.16
N TYR A 106 -22.18 3.47 11.36
CA TYR A 106 -21.89 2.76 12.61
C TYR A 106 -23.14 2.84 13.51
N HIS A 107 -23.35 1.83 14.35
CA HIS A 107 -24.64 1.64 15.03
C HIS A 107 -24.62 2.02 16.50
N ARG A 108 -23.64 1.53 17.27
CA ARG A 108 -23.54 1.73 18.72
C ARG A 108 -22.58 2.87 19.01
N ASP A 109 -21.38 2.81 18.46
CA ASP A 109 -20.34 3.82 18.60
C ASP A 109 -19.30 3.72 17.47
N GLY A 110 -18.42 4.73 17.39
CA GLY A 110 -17.43 4.84 16.31
C GLY A 110 -16.30 3.81 16.37
N PHE A 111 -16.11 3.10 17.49
CA PHE A 111 -15.07 2.07 17.58
C PHE A 111 -15.36 0.87 16.66
N GLU A 112 -16.60 0.73 16.18
CA GLU A 112 -16.98 -0.25 15.15
C GLU A 112 -16.18 -0.09 13.84
N LEU A 113 -15.61 1.10 13.59
CA LEU A 113 -14.82 1.35 12.38
C LEU A 113 -13.34 0.99 12.52
N PHE A 114 -12.86 0.67 13.73
CA PHE A 114 -11.45 0.39 14.02
C PHE A 114 -11.14 -1.07 13.69
N ASP A 115 -10.98 -1.34 12.40
CA ASP A 115 -10.81 -2.67 11.80
C ASP A 115 -9.74 -2.67 10.68
N GLY A 116 -9.54 -3.80 10.00
CA GLY A 116 -8.55 -3.93 8.93
C GLY A 116 -8.68 -2.93 7.76
N HIS A 117 -9.82 -2.25 7.57
CA HIS A 117 -9.95 -1.17 6.60
C HIS A 117 -9.23 0.11 7.05
N MET A 118 -9.22 0.43 8.35
CA MET A 118 -8.52 1.61 8.86
C MET A 118 -7.02 1.37 9.05
N TYR A 119 -6.67 0.24 9.65
CA TYR A 119 -5.28 -0.10 9.96
C TYR A 119 -4.56 -0.60 8.69
N ASN A 120 -4.89 -1.81 8.26
CA ASN A 120 -4.16 -2.52 7.21
C ASN A 120 -4.29 -1.83 5.85
N LYS A 121 -5.52 -1.54 5.39
CA LYS A 121 -5.72 -0.83 4.11
C LYS A 121 -5.20 0.60 4.19
N GLY A 122 -5.38 1.29 5.32
CA GLY A 122 -4.86 2.65 5.55
C GLY A 122 -3.34 2.71 5.39
N ALA A 123 -2.61 1.77 5.98
CA ALA A 123 -1.16 1.67 5.81
C ALA A 123 -0.76 1.41 4.35
N TRP A 124 -1.46 0.52 3.65
CA TRP A 124 -1.25 0.28 2.22
C TRP A 124 -1.53 1.50 1.35
N VAL A 125 -2.54 2.30 1.68
CA VAL A 125 -2.84 3.57 0.99
C VAL A 125 -1.64 4.52 1.09
N LEU A 126 -1.05 4.66 2.28
CA LEU A 126 0.15 5.49 2.48
C LEU A 126 1.38 4.93 1.75
N HIS A 127 1.54 3.60 1.77
CA HIS A 127 2.61 2.92 1.04
C HIS A 127 2.52 3.16 -0.48
N MET A 128 1.33 3.04 -1.06
CA MET A 128 1.08 3.33 -2.47
C MET A 128 1.30 4.81 -2.80
N LEU A 129 0.89 5.74 -1.92
CA LEU A 129 1.17 7.17 -2.10
C LEU A 129 2.68 7.46 -2.09
N ARG A 130 3.43 6.83 -1.17
CA ARG A 130 4.89 6.96 -1.10
C ARG A 130 5.55 6.54 -2.42
N HIS A 131 5.06 5.46 -3.04
CA HIS A 131 5.54 5.01 -4.35
C HIS A 131 5.19 5.99 -5.48
N GLN A 132 3.93 6.42 -5.53
CA GLN A 132 3.42 7.26 -6.61
C GLN A 132 4.08 8.65 -6.61
N LEU A 133 4.32 9.22 -5.43
CA LEU A 133 4.87 10.56 -5.24
C LEU A 133 6.39 10.58 -5.09
N GLY A 134 6.99 9.41 -4.88
CA GLY A 134 8.38 9.25 -4.49
C GLY A 134 8.66 9.71 -3.06
N GLU A 135 9.75 9.16 -2.50
CA GLU A 135 10.19 9.38 -1.12
C GLU A 135 10.20 10.86 -0.69
N THR A 136 10.83 11.71 -1.52
CA THR A 136 10.99 13.14 -1.21
C THR A 136 9.66 13.89 -1.27
N GLY A 137 8.79 13.56 -2.23
CA GLY A 137 7.46 14.15 -2.36
C GLY A 137 6.59 13.80 -1.17
N PHE A 138 6.52 12.51 -0.83
CA PHE A 138 5.78 11.99 0.31
C PHE A 138 6.22 12.63 1.63
N LYS A 139 7.53 12.59 1.95
CA LYS A 139 8.05 13.18 3.20
C LYS A 139 7.78 14.67 3.32
N ARG A 140 7.93 15.43 2.23
CA ARG A 140 7.58 16.86 2.21
C ARG A 140 6.10 17.07 2.48
N ALA A 141 5.22 16.30 1.85
CA ALA A 141 3.78 16.43 1.99
C ALA A 141 3.31 16.10 3.42
N VAL A 142 3.81 15.00 4.00
CA VAL A 142 3.53 14.63 5.40
C VAL A 142 3.98 15.73 6.38
N LYS A 143 5.20 16.25 6.20
CA LYS A 143 5.71 17.35 7.03
C LYS A 143 4.81 18.59 6.93
N THR A 144 4.48 19.02 5.71
CA THR A 144 3.61 20.18 5.50
C THR A 144 2.22 19.97 6.09
N TYR A 145 1.68 18.75 6.00
CA TYR A 145 0.39 18.39 6.61
C TYR A 145 0.42 18.56 8.14
N LEU A 146 1.42 17.99 8.81
CA LEU A 146 1.59 18.12 10.26
C LEU A 146 1.81 19.57 10.70
N GLU A 147 2.64 20.34 10.00
CA GLU A 147 2.90 21.75 10.32
C GLU A 147 1.65 22.63 10.13
N ARG A 148 0.87 22.38 9.08
CA ARG A 148 -0.31 23.16 8.71
C ARG A 148 -1.49 22.93 9.65
N TYR A 149 -1.70 21.68 10.07
CA TYR A 149 -2.84 21.28 10.89
C TYR A 149 -2.48 21.00 12.35
N ARG A 150 -1.27 21.39 12.77
CA ARG A 150 -0.81 21.31 14.16
C ARG A 150 -1.87 21.85 15.12
N GLU A 151 -2.24 21.02 16.10
CA GLU A 151 -3.26 21.31 17.13
C GLU A 151 -4.66 21.58 16.56
N ARG A 152 -4.99 20.95 15.42
CA ARG A 152 -6.31 21.05 14.78
C ARG A 152 -6.89 19.70 14.44
N GLU A 153 -8.20 19.69 14.29
CA GLU A 153 -8.93 18.58 13.69
C GLU A 153 -8.80 18.57 12.17
N VAL A 154 -8.79 17.36 11.59
CA VAL A 154 -8.64 17.12 10.15
C VAL A 154 -9.65 16.10 9.64
N ILE A 155 -9.86 16.14 8.32
CA ILE A 155 -10.49 15.08 7.54
C ILE A 155 -9.59 14.66 6.38
N THR A 156 -9.94 13.57 5.71
CA THR A 156 -9.18 12.99 4.58
C THR A 156 -8.88 14.02 3.49
N ALA A 157 -9.84 14.90 3.19
CA ALA A 157 -9.66 15.97 2.21
C ALA A 157 -8.55 16.98 2.57
N ASN A 158 -8.21 17.14 3.86
CA ASN A 158 -7.08 17.96 4.29
C ASN A 158 -5.74 17.34 3.91
N LEU A 159 -5.62 16.02 4.05
CA LEU A 159 -4.43 15.26 3.65
C LEU A 159 -4.27 15.30 2.13
N GLU A 160 -5.32 14.89 1.41
CA GLU A 160 -5.38 14.88 -0.07
C GLU A 160 -4.93 16.23 -0.63
N ARG A 161 -5.59 17.33 -0.23
CA ARG A 161 -5.25 18.68 -0.70
C ARG A 161 -3.80 19.06 -0.41
N THR A 162 -3.27 18.70 0.75
CA THR A 162 -1.89 19.02 1.10
C THR A 162 -0.90 18.26 0.23
N PHE A 163 -1.18 16.99 -0.06
CA PHE A 163 -0.35 16.19 -0.95
C PHE A 163 -0.39 16.71 -2.38
N GLU A 164 -1.56 17.06 -2.91
CA GLU A 164 -1.71 17.65 -4.24
C GLU A 164 -0.96 18.99 -4.36
N GLU A 165 -1.10 19.89 -3.38
CA GLU A 165 -0.41 21.19 -3.37
C GLU A 165 1.12 21.06 -3.32
N VAL A 166 1.65 20.12 -2.53
CA VAL A 166 3.10 19.97 -2.32
C VAL A 166 3.78 19.27 -3.49
N THR A 167 3.07 18.37 -4.17
CA THR A 167 3.61 17.51 -5.23
C THR A 167 3.21 17.95 -6.63
N GLY A 168 2.13 18.72 -6.78
CA GLY A 168 1.60 19.16 -8.07
C GLY A 168 0.85 18.07 -8.85
N HIS A 169 0.63 16.90 -8.25
CA HIS A 169 -0.11 15.79 -8.86
C HIS A 169 -1.54 15.76 -8.34
N SER A 170 -2.52 15.58 -9.23
CA SER A 170 -3.88 15.28 -8.82
C SER A 170 -3.95 13.87 -8.23
N LEU A 171 -4.57 13.74 -7.06
CA LEU A 171 -4.77 12.50 -6.32
C LEU A 171 -6.26 12.15 -6.18
N ALA A 172 -7.17 12.95 -6.74
CA ALA A 172 -8.61 12.73 -6.69
C ALA A 172 -9.02 11.30 -7.08
N GLN A 173 -8.52 10.78 -8.21
CA GLN A 173 -8.81 9.41 -8.65
C GLN A 173 -8.28 8.36 -7.65
N PHE A 174 -7.10 8.60 -7.08
CA PHE A 174 -6.48 7.71 -6.11
C PHE A 174 -7.31 7.65 -4.81
N PHE A 175 -7.65 8.80 -4.22
CA PHE A 175 -8.46 8.84 -3.00
C PHE A 175 -9.88 8.30 -3.24
N GLN A 176 -10.48 8.61 -4.40
CA GLN A 176 -11.79 8.09 -4.77
C GLN A 176 -11.82 6.56 -4.72
N GLN A 177 -10.89 5.88 -5.39
CA GLN A 177 -10.93 4.43 -5.52
C GLN A 177 -10.38 3.68 -4.28
N TRP A 178 -9.41 4.26 -3.57
CA TRP A 178 -8.73 3.56 -2.47
C TRP A 178 -9.27 3.90 -1.08
N VAL A 179 -9.84 5.10 -0.90
CA VAL A 179 -10.28 5.60 0.42
C VAL A 179 -11.80 5.71 0.49
N TYR A 180 -12.42 6.31 -0.54
CA TYR A 180 -13.87 6.53 -0.59
C TYR A 180 -14.66 5.37 -1.24
N GLN A 181 -13.96 4.37 -1.79
CA GLN A 181 -14.54 3.13 -2.32
C GLN A 181 -13.92 1.88 -1.66
N GLY A 182 -14.63 0.76 -1.79
CA GLY A 182 -14.29 -0.52 -1.18
C GLY A 182 -13.54 -1.47 -2.14
N GLY A 183 -12.90 -2.49 -1.59
CA GLY A 183 -12.23 -3.53 -2.37
C GLY A 183 -10.81 -3.19 -2.81
N TYR A 184 -10.33 -3.96 -3.77
CA TYR A 184 -8.99 -3.94 -4.33
C TYR A 184 -9.02 -4.57 -5.74
N PRO A 185 -8.06 -4.25 -6.63
CA PRO A 185 -7.99 -4.85 -7.95
C PRO A 185 -7.51 -6.30 -7.90
N ALA A 186 -8.15 -7.16 -8.69
CA ALA A 186 -7.72 -8.54 -8.91
C ALA A 186 -7.26 -8.70 -10.35
N PHE A 187 -5.96 -8.87 -10.57
CA PHE A 187 -5.40 -8.95 -11.91
C PHE A 187 -5.26 -10.38 -12.41
N GLU A 188 -5.51 -10.58 -13.69
CA GLU A 188 -5.11 -11.73 -14.49
C GLU A 188 -4.15 -11.22 -15.58
N VAL A 189 -2.96 -11.81 -15.68
CA VAL A 189 -1.91 -11.33 -16.59
C VAL A 189 -1.48 -12.43 -17.54
N ASN A 190 -1.68 -12.19 -18.83
CA ASN A 190 -1.27 -13.11 -19.89
C ASN A 190 -0.14 -12.48 -20.73
N TYR A 191 0.88 -13.28 -21.05
CA TYR A 191 2.03 -12.86 -21.84
C TYR A 191 2.08 -13.60 -23.18
N SER A 192 2.53 -12.89 -24.22
CA SER A 192 2.94 -13.47 -25.50
C SER A 192 4.08 -12.68 -26.12
N TRP A 193 4.98 -13.36 -26.81
CA TRP A 193 6.05 -12.75 -27.61
C TRP A 193 5.64 -12.62 -29.08
N ASP A 194 5.79 -11.42 -29.65
CA ASP A 194 5.72 -11.20 -31.09
C ASP A 194 7.15 -11.16 -31.63
N SER A 195 7.60 -12.27 -32.23
CA SER A 195 8.94 -12.40 -32.79
C SER A 195 9.14 -11.63 -34.09
N GLU A 196 8.08 -11.36 -34.85
CA GLU A 196 8.15 -10.60 -36.11
C GLU A 196 8.45 -9.12 -35.82
N HIS A 197 7.83 -8.57 -34.78
CA HIS A 197 7.99 -7.16 -34.40
C HIS A 197 8.88 -6.94 -33.17
N SER A 198 9.41 -8.01 -32.56
CA SER A 198 10.22 -7.97 -31.34
C SER A 198 9.53 -7.22 -30.19
N MET A 199 8.27 -7.60 -29.92
CA MET A 199 7.45 -7.00 -28.88
C MET A 199 6.99 -8.02 -27.84
N ALA A 200 7.18 -7.67 -26.57
CA ALA A 200 6.48 -8.34 -25.48
C ALA A 200 5.07 -7.77 -25.36
N ARG A 201 4.07 -8.62 -25.53
CA ARG A 201 2.67 -8.27 -25.31
C ARG A 201 2.22 -8.78 -23.96
N LEU A 202 1.79 -7.88 -23.08
CA LEU A 202 1.08 -8.22 -21.85
C LEU A 202 -0.39 -7.84 -21.99
N LYS A 203 -1.26 -8.81 -21.79
CA LYS A 203 -2.68 -8.60 -21.65
C LYS A 203 -3.01 -8.62 -20.15
N ILE A 204 -3.35 -7.46 -19.60
CA ILE A 204 -3.68 -7.27 -18.18
C ILE A 204 -5.19 -7.07 -18.06
N LYS A 205 -5.84 -7.90 -17.25
CA LYS A 205 -7.28 -7.84 -17.00
C LYS A 205 -7.57 -7.71 -15.51
N GLN A 206 -8.47 -6.80 -15.16
CA GLN A 206 -9.09 -6.71 -13.84
C GLN A 206 -10.31 -7.64 -13.80
N THR A 207 -10.37 -8.49 -12.77
CA THR A 207 -11.29 -9.62 -12.64
C THR A 207 -12.20 -9.53 -11.42
N GLN A 208 -12.00 -8.53 -10.56
CA GLN A 208 -12.92 -8.25 -9.47
C GLN A 208 -14.30 -7.86 -10.02
N GLN A 209 -15.35 -8.08 -9.24
CA GLN A 209 -16.68 -7.56 -9.56
C GLN A 209 -16.63 -6.03 -9.51
N VAL A 210 -16.95 -5.39 -10.63
CA VAL A 210 -17.02 -3.93 -10.75
C VAL A 210 -18.47 -3.49 -10.55
N ASP A 211 -18.69 -2.63 -9.55
CA ASP A 211 -19.99 -2.06 -9.20
C ASP A 211 -19.80 -0.65 -8.58
N GLU A 212 -20.84 -0.10 -7.95
CA GLU A 212 -20.80 1.24 -7.34
C GLU A 212 -19.81 1.33 -6.16
N LEU A 213 -19.64 0.23 -5.42
CA LEU A 213 -18.78 0.16 -4.25
C LEU A 213 -17.33 -0.18 -4.63
N THR A 214 -17.13 -1.05 -5.60
CA THR A 214 -15.81 -1.49 -6.07
C THR A 214 -15.60 -1.09 -7.53
N PRO A 215 -14.75 -0.09 -7.81
CA PRO A 215 -14.53 0.38 -9.17
C PRO A 215 -13.61 -0.55 -9.97
N CYS A 216 -13.52 -0.28 -11.27
CA CYS A 216 -12.31 -0.61 -12.03
C CYS A 216 -11.22 0.37 -11.58
N PHE A 217 -10.10 -0.14 -11.06
CA PHE A 217 -9.06 0.69 -10.47
C PHE A 217 -8.19 1.30 -11.56
N VAL A 218 -8.03 2.62 -11.54
CA VAL A 218 -7.07 3.31 -12.40
C VAL A 218 -5.77 3.42 -11.62
N THR A 219 -4.77 2.60 -11.96
CA THR A 219 -3.53 2.57 -11.16
C THR A 219 -2.29 2.29 -12.01
N PRO A 220 -1.16 2.97 -11.71
CA PRO A 220 0.12 2.59 -12.27
C PRO A 220 0.51 1.19 -11.77
N VAL A 221 1.12 0.42 -12.65
CA VAL A 221 1.72 -0.88 -12.36
C VAL A 221 3.13 -0.89 -12.92
N ASP A 222 4.10 -1.27 -12.09
CA ASP A 222 5.46 -1.51 -12.53
C ASP A 222 5.61 -2.92 -13.08
N LEU A 223 6.25 -3.03 -14.24
CA LEU A 223 6.55 -4.28 -14.93
C LEU A 223 8.08 -4.38 -15.06
N ALA A 224 8.63 -5.56 -14.87
CA ALA A 224 10.05 -5.82 -15.10
C ALA A 224 10.24 -7.01 -16.04
N PHE A 225 11.05 -6.79 -17.07
CA PHE A 225 11.39 -7.78 -18.10
C PHE A 225 12.88 -8.11 -18.00
N THR A 226 13.21 -9.35 -17.68
CA THR A 226 14.60 -9.83 -17.69
C THR A 226 14.91 -10.42 -19.07
N VAL A 227 15.80 -9.78 -19.81
CA VAL A 227 16.10 -10.07 -21.21
C VAL A 227 17.55 -10.55 -21.36
N PRO A 228 17.83 -11.60 -22.16
CA PRO A 228 19.20 -12.03 -22.46
C PRO A 228 20.02 -10.96 -23.20
N THR A 229 21.30 -10.81 -22.85
CA THR A 229 22.21 -9.87 -23.54
C THR A 229 22.93 -10.48 -24.74
N SER A 230 22.91 -11.80 -24.90
CA SER A 230 23.42 -12.51 -26.09
C SER A 230 22.50 -13.66 -26.49
N ASP A 231 22.66 -14.14 -27.73
CA ASP A 231 21.92 -15.30 -28.28
C ASP A 231 22.54 -16.64 -27.83
N GLU A 232 23.69 -16.61 -27.14
CA GLU A 232 24.34 -17.80 -26.62
C GLU A 232 23.65 -18.26 -25.34
N VAL A 233 22.79 -19.28 -25.46
CA VAL A 233 22.36 -20.09 -24.32
C VAL A 233 23.59 -20.87 -23.83
N SER A 234 24.32 -20.29 -22.87
CA SER A 234 25.40 -21.00 -22.18
C SER A 234 24.83 -22.32 -21.64
N ARG A 235 25.36 -23.44 -22.14
CA ARG A 235 25.06 -24.81 -21.66
C ARG A 235 25.57 -25.07 -20.23
N ASN A 236 26.15 -24.07 -19.57
CA ASN A 236 26.55 -24.12 -18.18
C ASN A 236 25.65 -23.17 -17.37
N GLU A 237 25.08 -23.70 -16.30
CA GLU A 237 23.95 -23.18 -15.51
C GLU A 237 24.14 -21.79 -14.86
N HIS A 238 25.16 -20.97 -15.20
CA HIS A 238 25.50 -19.77 -14.43
C HIS A 238 25.97 -18.50 -15.18
N SER A 239 25.87 -18.35 -16.50
CA SER A 239 26.23 -17.03 -17.10
C SER A 239 25.67 -16.71 -18.49
N GLY A 240 24.36 -16.81 -18.69
CA GLY A 240 23.74 -15.92 -19.68
C GLY A 240 23.65 -14.54 -19.05
N ALA A 241 24.45 -13.57 -19.51
CA ALA A 241 24.29 -12.20 -19.01
C ALA A 241 22.86 -11.73 -19.35
N THR A 242 22.16 -11.19 -18.36
CA THR A 242 20.79 -10.67 -18.52
C THR A 242 20.78 -9.21 -18.10
N ARG A 243 19.81 -8.47 -18.62
CA ARG A 243 19.50 -7.12 -18.14
C ARG A 243 18.01 -7.03 -17.82
N THR A 244 17.65 -6.21 -16.85
CA THR A 244 16.25 -5.96 -16.51
C THR A 244 15.82 -4.61 -17.06
N ILE A 245 14.70 -4.59 -17.78
CA ILE A 245 14.04 -3.41 -18.29
C ILE A 245 12.76 -3.22 -17.48
N SER A 246 12.61 -2.06 -16.84
CA SER A 246 11.42 -1.71 -16.07
C SER A 246 10.53 -0.75 -16.85
N VAL A 247 9.22 -1.01 -16.86
CA VAL A 247 8.21 -0.20 -17.54
C VAL A 247 7.06 0.03 -16.58
N ARG A 248 6.59 1.27 -16.48
CA ARG A 248 5.37 1.60 -15.74
C ARG A 248 4.22 1.76 -16.72
N VAL A 249 3.12 1.06 -16.49
CA VAL A 249 1.90 1.15 -17.31
C VAL A 249 0.71 1.58 -16.47
N MET A 250 -0.23 2.31 -17.06
CA MET A 250 -1.50 2.66 -16.41
C MET A 250 -2.54 1.62 -16.78
N THR A 251 -3.19 1.04 -15.77
CA THR A 251 -4.30 0.10 -15.95
C THR A 251 -5.63 0.76 -15.62
N GLY A 252 -6.74 0.30 -16.21
CA GLY A 252 -8.11 0.76 -15.90
C GLY A 252 -8.54 2.07 -16.55
N GLU A 253 -7.67 2.71 -17.34
CA GLU A 253 -7.97 3.97 -18.03
C GLU A 253 -9.24 3.84 -18.89
N ASP A 254 -10.03 4.90 -18.94
CA ASP A 254 -11.34 4.95 -19.62
C ASP A 254 -12.33 3.84 -19.18
N GLY A 255 -12.16 3.29 -17.98
CA GLY A 255 -12.96 2.19 -17.45
C GLY A 255 -12.67 0.83 -18.11
N GLN A 256 -11.55 0.70 -18.81
CA GLN A 256 -11.17 -0.55 -19.46
C GLN A 256 -10.69 -1.58 -18.45
N VAL A 257 -11.52 -2.60 -18.21
CA VAL A 257 -11.16 -3.75 -17.36
C VAL A 257 -10.11 -4.65 -18.00
N GLU A 258 -9.82 -4.51 -19.29
CA GLU A 258 -8.84 -5.33 -20.01
C GLU A 258 -8.05 -4.47 -21.00
N GLN A 259 -6.72 -4.50 -20.89
CA GLN A 259 -5.82 -3.72 -21.73
C GLN A 259 -4.64 -4.58 -22.21
N SER A 260 -4.15 -4.30 -23.42
CA SER A 260 -2.93 -4.92 -23.95
C SER A 260 -1.83 -3.88 -24.05
N PHE A 261 -0.68 -4.18 -23.44
CA PHE A 261 0.53 -3.36 -23.48
C PHE A 261 1.56 -4.05 -24.35
N TYR A 262 2.23 -3.26 -25.18
CA TYR A 262 3.26 -3.73 -26.10
C TYR A 262 4.57 -3.04 -25.74
N VAL A 263 5.55 -3.83 -25.32
CA VAL A 263 6.87 -3.35 -24.90
C VAL A 263 7.90 -3.82 -25.93
N PRO A 264 8.55 -2.90 -26.67
CA PRO A 264 9.62 -3.27 -27.58
C PRO A 264 10.82 -3.77 -26.77
N LEU A 265 11.28 -4.99 -27.05
CA LEU A 265 12.44 -5.60 -26.41
C LEU A 265 13.38 -6.14 -27.49
N GLU A 266 14.69 -6.07 -27.25
CA GLU A 266 15.68 -6.58 -28.22
C GLU A 266 15.60 -8.10 -28.41
N ARG A 267 15.09 -8.83 -27.41
CA ARG A 267 14.94 -10.28 -27.40
C ARG A 267 13.75 -10.68 -26.53
N GLU A 268 13.32 -11.94 -26.69
CA GLU A 268 12.32 -12.53 -25.83
C GLU A 268 12.79 -12.55 -24.35
N PRO A 269 12.01 -12.01 -23.40
CA PRO A 269 12.34 -12.05 -21.99
C PRO A 269 12.30 -13.47 -21.43
N VAL A 270 13.26 -13.80 -20.58
CA VAL A 270 13.31 -15.08 -19.83
C VAL A 270 12.49 -15.04 -18.54
N MET A 271 12.16 -13.84 -18.06
CA MET A 271 11.31 -13.63 -16.89
C MET A 271 10.57 -12.31 -17.01
N ILE A 272 9.31 -12.32 -16.59
CA ILE A 272 8.45 -11.14 -16.51
C ILE A 272 7.89 -11.09 -15.10
N ARG A 273 8.03 -9.94 -14.45
CA ARG A 273 7.50 -9.71 -13.10
C ARG A 273 6.51 -8.57 -13.13
N PHE A 274 5.32 -8.83 -12.61
CA PHE A 274 4.27 -7.85 -12.42
C PHE A 274 4.36 -7.30 -11.00
N ASP A 275 4.61 -6.01 -10.86
CA ASP A 275 4.88 -5.30 -9.60
C ASP A 275 6.00 -5.99 -8.79
N PRO A 276 7.23 -5.99 -9.32
CA PRO A 276 8.34 -6.81 -8.80
C PRO A 276 8.69 -6.53 -7.33
N ASP A 277 8.40 -5.32 -6.85
CA ASP A 277 8.69 -4.90 -5.47
C ASP A 277 7.44 -4.87 -4.58
N GLY A 278 6.26 -5.21 -5.12
CA GLY A 278 5.03 -5.37 -4.34
C GLY A 278 4.40 -4.07 -3.86
N TRP A 279 4.49 -2.99 -4.63
CA TRP A 279 3.99 -1.67 -4.22
C TRP A 279 2.46 -1.54 -4.29
N LEU A 280 1.76 -2.49 -4.92
CA LEU A 280 0.32 -2.38 -5.15
C LEU A 280 -0.48 -3.33 -4.26
N LEU A 281 -1.50 -2.80 -3.58
CA LEU A 281 -2.50 -3.61 -2.88
C LEU A 281 -3.42 -4.29 -3.90
N LYS A 282 -3.20 -5.60 -4.13
CA LYS A 282 -3.91 -6.36 -5.17
C LYS A 282 -3.87 -7.87 -4.96
N THR A 283 -4.69 -8.60 -5.71
CA THR A 283 -4.44 -10.03 -6.01
C THR A 283 -3.98 -10.20 -7.45
N LEU A 284 -3.20 -11.24 -7.72
CA LEU A 284 -2.68 -11.57 -9.05
C LEU A 284 -2.91 -13.06 -9.31
N LYS A 285 -3.42 -13.38 -10.50
CA LYS A 285 -3.60 -14.74 -11.03
C LYS A 285 -2.88 -14.89 -12.36
#